data_AF-A0A2V2ZMY4-F1
#
_entry.id   AF-A0A2V2ZMY4-F1
#
_cell.length_a   1.000
_cell.length_b   1.000
_cell.length_c   1.000
_cell.angle_alpha   90.00
_cell.angle_beta   90.00
_cell.angle_gamma   90.00
#
_symmetry.space_group_name_H-M   'P 1'
#
loop_
_entity.id
_entity.type
_entity.pdbx_description
1 polymer ?
#
loop_
_entity_poly.entity_id
_entity_poly.type
_entity_poly.pdbx_seq_one_letter_code
_entity_poly.pdbx_strand_id
1 'polypeptide(L)'
;MINLLKNPDFVQFCETASPLEMVEHLTDGNIRGLEKIALGTLANRKQLPPNVVNVLLVYFFSTFANKVYDRNDLARLYDYWSSNHVYSFLKAQEMTEENIENVLSGLK
;
A
#
# COMPACT_ATOMS: atom_id res chain seq x y z
N MET A 1 -10.39 2.72 6.43
CA MET A 1 -9.50 1.58 6.10
C MET A 1 -8.24 1.53 6.97
N ILE A 2 -7.54 2.65 7.24
CA ILE A 2 -6.32 2.63 8.08
C ILE A 2 -6.49 1.92 9.44
N ASN A 3 -7.66 2.07 10.07
CA ASN A 3 -8.00 1.44 11.35
C ASN A 3 -8.06 -0.10 11.29
N LEU A 4 -8.10 -0.71 10.10
CA LEU A 4 -8.03 -2.16 9.94
C LEU A 4 -6.69 -2.71 10.44
N LEU A 5 -5.61 -1.93 10.37
CA LEU A 5 -4.29 -2.30 10.91
C LEU A 5 -4.26 -2.40 12.45
N LYS A 6 -5.37 -2.08 13.14
CA LYS A 6 -5.55 -2.27 14.59
C LYS A 6 -6.40 -3.51 14.91
N ASN A 7 -7.00 -4.15 13.91
CA ASN A 7 -7.78 -5.37 14.07
C ASN A 7 -6.83 -6.59 13.96
N PRO A 8 -6.75 -7.46 14.99
CA PRO A 8 -5.83 -8.60 14.96
C PRO A 8 -6.03 -9.57 13.79
N ASP A 9 -7.29 -9.88 13.45
CA ASP A 9 -7.61 -10.81 12.35
C ASP A 9 -7.18 -10.22 11.01
N PHE A 10 -7.40 -8.92 10.82
CA PHE A 10 -6.95 -8.23 9.61
C PHE A 10 -5.43 -8.11 9.54
N VAL A 11 -4.75 -7.88 10.67
CA VAL A 11 -3.28 -7.84 10.72
C VAL A 11 -2.70 -9.18 10.29
N GLN A 12 -3.23 -10.30 10.80
CA GLN A 12 -2.80 -11.64 10.41
C GLN A 12 -2.99 -11.88 8.90
N PHE A 13 -4.12 -11.45 8.35
CA PHE A 13 -4.34 -11.48 6.90
C PHE A 13 -3.33 -10.60 6.15
N CYS A 14 -3.09 -9.38 6.64
CA CYS A 14 -2.15 -8.43 6.02
C CYS A 14 -0.70 -8.93 6.01
N GLU A 15 -0.29 -9.72 6.99
CA GLU A 15 1.05 -10.30 7.05
C GLU A 15 1.25 -11.48 6.09
N THR A 16 0.17 -12.18 5.72
CA THR A 16 0.24 -13.46 5.00
C THR A 16 -0.29 -13.39 3.56
N ALA A 17 -1.19 -12.47 3.26
CA ALA A 17 -1.77 -12.29 1.93
C ALA A 17 -0.72 -11.92 0.89
N SER A 18 -0.96 -12.30 -0.36
CA SER A 18 -0.27 -11.71 -1.50
C SER A 18 -0.75 -10.27 -1.75
N PRO A 19 0.05 -9.41 -2.40
CA PRO A 19 -0.37 -8.07 -2.78
C PRO A 19 -1.63 -8.03 -3.64
N LEU A 20 -1.87 -9.05 -4.47
CA LEU A 20 -3.08 -9.17 -5.27
C LEU A 20 -4.30 -9.44 -4.38
N GLU A 21 -4.24 -10.45 -3.52
CA GLU A 21 -5.32 -10.77 -2.57
C GLU A 21 -5.65 -9.58 -1.66
N MET A 22 -4.64 -8.79 -1.27
CA MET A 22 -4.83 -7.58 -0.48
C MET A 22 -5.64 -6.52 -1.25
N VAL A 23 -5.32 -6.26 -2.53
CA VAL A 23 -6.10 -5.30 -3.33
C VAL A 23 -7.50 -5.82 -3.63
N GLU A 24 -7.65 -7.12 -3.90
CA GLU A 24 -8.98 -7.74 -4.06
C GLU A 24 -9.83 -7.50 -2.80
N HIS A 25 -9.26 -7.74 -1.62
CA HIS A 25 -9.93 -7.51 -0.35
C HIS A 25 -10.28 -6.02 -0.12
N LEU A 26 -9.36 -5.10 -0.41
CA LEU A 26 -9.56 -3.65 -0.21
C LEU A 26 -10.54 -3.01 -1.20
N THR A 27 -10.79 -3.65 -2.34
CA THR A 27 -11.66 -3.14 -3.40
C THR A 27 -12.98 -3.91 -3.53
N ASP A 28 -13.29 -4.78 -2.57
CA ASP A 28 -14.44 -5.70 -2.61
C ASP A 28 -14.50 -6.50 -3.92
N GLY A 29 -13.33 -6.93 -4.41
CA GLY A 29 -13.15 -7.66 -5.66
C GLY A 29 -13.26 -6.81 -6.93
N ASN A 30 -13.54 -5.51 -6.83
CA ASN A 30 -13.69 -4.61 -7.98
C ASN A 30 -12.36 -4.00 -8.42
N ILE A 31 -11.43 -4.84 -8.88
CA ILE A 31 -10.14 -4.38 -9.41
C ILE A 31 -10.34 -3.80 -10.82
N ARG A 32 -10.20 -2.48 -10.95
CA ARG A 32 -10.30 -1.78 -12.24
C ARG A 32 -8.92 -1.69 -12.91
N GLY A 33 -8.88 -1.06 -14.09
CA GLY A 33 -7.68 -0.99 -14.92
C GLY A 33 -6.50 -0.30 -14.22
N LEU A 34 -6.75 0.76 -13.44
CA LEU A 34 -5.70 1.50 -12.74
C LEU A 34 -5.06 0.66 -11.63
N GLU A 35 -5.85 -0.08 -10.87
CA GLU A 35 -5.36 -0.96 -9.81
C GLU A 35 -4.48 -2.07 -10.39
N LYS A 36 -4.87 -2.65 -11.54
CA LYS A 36 -4.05 -3.65 -12.25
C LYS A 36 -2.71 -3.07 -12.71
N ILE A 37 -2.71 -1.86 -13.25
CA ILE A 37 -1.49 -1.17 -13.70
C ILE A 37 -0.57 -0.85 -12.52
N ALA A 38 -1.13 -0.33 -11.44
CA ALA A 38 -0.39 0.02 -10.23
C ALA A 38 0.26 -1.23 -9.61
N LEU A 39 -0.51 -2.32 -9.45
CA LEU A 39 0.00 -3.61 -8.99
C LEU A 39 1.07 -4.20 -9.90
N GLY A 40 0.86 -4.18 -11.22
CA GLY A 40 1.84 -4.67 -12.19
C GLY A 40 3.17 -3.90 -12.11
N THR A 41 3.11 -2.60 -11.81
CA THR A 41 4.31 -1.78 -11.60
C THR A 41 5.07 -2.19 -10.34
N LEU A 42 4.34 -2.50 -9.25
CA LEU A 42 4.94 -2.99 -8.00
C LEU A 42 5.51 -4.41 -8.11
N ALA A 43 4.89 -5.30 -8.89
CA ALA A 43 5.34 -6.70 -9.02
C ALA A 43 6.78 -6.81 -9.57
N ASN A 44 7.21 -5.82 -10.36
CA ASN A 44 8.57 -5.74 -10.88
C ASN A 44 9.58 -5.19 -9.86
N ARG A 45 9.10 -4.57 -8.77
CA ARG A 45 9.91 -3.97 -7.71
C ARG A 45 10.00 -4.96 -6.54
N LYS A 46 11.19 -5.51 -6.30
CA LYS A 46 11.43 -6.59 -5.32
C LYS A 46 12.24 -6.11 -4.10
N GLN A 47 12.09 -4.83 -3.73
CA GLN A 47 12.88 -4.20 -2.67
C GLN A 47 12.19 -4.33 -1.30
N LEU A 48 10.85 -4.26 -1.26
CA LEU A 48 10.06 -4.37 -0.04
C LEU A 48 9.52 -5.80 0.15
N PRO A 49 9.52 -6.33 1.38
CA PRO A 49 8.85 -7.58 1.72
C PRO A 49 7.33 -7.54 1.44
N PRO A 50 6.69 -8.67 1.09
CA PRO A 50 5.25 -8.70 0.75
C PRO A 50 4.33 -8.12 1.83
N ASN A 51 4.58 -8.42 3.11
CA ASN A 51 3.79 -7.90 4.22
C ASN A 51 3.89 -6.35 4.35
N VAL A 52 5.06 -5.77 4.06
CA VAL A 52 5.23 -4.31 4.00
C VAL A 52 4.45 -3.74 2.82
N VAL A 53 4.53 -4.39 1.65
CA VAL A 53 3.75 -3.98 0.47
C VAL A 53 2.26 -4.01 0.77
N ASN A 54 1.78 -4.99 1.52
CA ASN A 54 0.37 -5.06 1.92
C ASN A 54 -0.03 -3.86 2.81
N VAL A 55 0.80 -3.48 3.78
CA VAL A 55 0.54 -2.28 4.59
C VAL A 55 0.54 -1.02 3.72
N LEU A 56 1.45 -0.92 2.75
CA LEU A 56 1.47 0.18 1.77
C LEU A 56 0.17 0.24 0.96
N LEU A 57 -0.36 -0.91 0.52
CA LEU A 57 -1.63 -0.98 -0.21
C LEU A 57 -2.80 -0.53 0.67
N VAL A 58 -2.84 -0.97 1.93
CA VAL A 58 -3.85 -0.51 2.90
C VAL A 58 -3.78 1.00 3.08
N TYR A 59 -2.58 1.54 3.25
CA TYR A 59 -2.35 2.98 3.39
C TYR A 59 -2.83 3.75 2.15
N PHE A 60 -2.41 3.33 0.96
CA PHE A 60 -2.77 3.96 -0.30
C PHE A 60 -4.28 3.93 -0.56
N PHE A 61 -4.88 2.75 -0.54
CA PHE A 61 -6.31 2.60 -0.83
C PHE A 61 -7.19 3.14 0.29
N SER A 62 -6.68 3.32 1.52
CA SER A 62 -7.44 4.01 2.55
C SER A 62 -7.79 5.45 2.21
N THR A 63 -6.98 6.11 1.38
CA THR A 63 -7.22 7.48 0.92
C THR A 63 -7.78 7.54 -0.50
N PHE A 64 -7.29 6.67 -1.40
CA PHE A 64 -7.56 6.75 -2.83
C PHE A 64 -8.57 5.73 -3.37
N ALA A 65 -9.08 4.79 -2.56
CA ALA A 65 -10.13 3.89 -3.02
C ALA A 65 -11.34 4.71 -3.54
N ASN A 66 -11.82 4.33 -4.73
CA ASN A 66 -12.92 5.02 -5.43
C ASN A 66 -12.65 6.49 -5.80
N LYS A 67 -11.39 6.96 -5.74
CA LYS A 67 -10.98 8.28 -6.21
C LYS A 67 -10.06 8.16 -7.42
N VAL A 68 -9.93 9.26 -8.17
CA VAL A 68 -8.91 9.39 -9.21
C VAL A 68 -7.57 9.70 -8.51
N TYR A 69 -6.52 8.96 -8.88
CA TYR A 69 -5.14 9.15 -8.40
C TYR A 69 -4.16 9.07 -9.57
N ASP A 70 -2.94 9.61 -9.42
CA ASP A 70 -1.91 9.44 -10.45
C ASP A 70 -1.41 8.00 -10.43
N ARG A 71 -1.36 7.35 -11.60
CA ARG A 71 -0.93 5.95 -11.75
C ARG A 71 0.46 5.66 -11.16
N ASN A 72 1.29 6.69 -10.99
CA ASN A 72 2.64 6.57 -10.46
C ASN A 72 2.72 6.81 -8.95
N ASP A 73 1.67 7.31 -8.29
CA ASP A 73 1.74 7.68 -6.87
C ASP A 73 2.05 6.47 -5.98
N LEU A 74 1.43 5.32 -6.25
CA LEU A 74 1.73 4.08 -5.53
C LEU A 74 3.20 3.66 -5.70
N ALA A 75 3.74 3.81 -6.91
CA ALA A 75 5.13 3.50 -7.22
C ALA A 75 6.10 4.48 -6.52
N ARG A 76 5.77 5.78 -6.48
CA ARG A 76 6.55 6.80 -5.78
C ARG A 76 6.58 6.54 -4.28
N LEU A 77 5.44 6.18 -3.67
CA LEU A 77 5.38 5.81 -2.26
C LEU A 77 6.19 4.54 -1.95
N TYR A 78 6.13 3.54 -2.84
CA TYR A 78 6.95 2.35 -2.71
C TYR A 78 8.45 2.70 -2.68
N ASP A 79 8.92 3.50 -3.63
CA ASP A 79 10.33 3.90 -3.70
C ASP A 79 10.75 4.72 -2.47
N TYR A 80 9.85 5.59 -2.01
CA TYR A 80 10.05 6.35 -0.79
C TYR A 80 10.20 5.43 0.43
N TRP A 81 9.33 4.42 0.60
CA TRP A 81 9.42 3.46 1.71
C TRP A 81 10.68 2.60 1.61
N SER A 82 11.06 2.15 0.42
CA SER A 82 12.31 1.42 0.21
C SER A 82 13.53 2.28 0.57
N SER A 83 13.54 3.56 0.16
CA SER A 83 14.65 4.48 0.45
C SER A 83 14.77 4.82 1.94
N ASN A 84 13.65 4.79 2.66
CA ASN A 84 13.59 4.99 4.12
C ASN A 84 13.71 3.69 4.92
N HIS A 85 14.13 2.58 4.28
CA HIS A 85 14.39 1.30 4.94
C HIS A 85 13.19 0.73 5.71
N VAL A 86 11.97 0.95 5.18
CA VAL A 86 10.73 0.43 5.75
C VAL A 86 10.60 -1.05 5.40
N TYR A 87 11.34 -1.92 6.09
CA TYR A 87 11.37 -3.37 5.79
C TYR A 87 10.67 -4.25 6.83
N SER A 88 10.11 -3.66 7.88
CA SER A 88 9.34 -4.37 8.90
C SER A 88 7.88 -3.93 8.91
N PHE A 89 6.99 -4.84 9.29
CA PHE A 89 5.56 -4.54 9.42
C PHE A 89 5.30 -3.39 10.40
N LEU A 90 5.95 -3.42 11.57
CA LEU A 90 5.83 -2.35 12.57
C LEU A 90 6.25 -1.00 12.00
N LYS A 91 7.38 -0.94 11.27
CA LYS A 91 7.83 0.32 10.68
C LYS A 91 6.86 0.79 9.60
N ALA A 92 6.33 -0.12 8.79
CA ALA A 92 5.32 0.18 7.79
C ALA A 92 4.05 0.77 8.44
N GLN A 93 3.61 0.22 9.59
CA GLN A 93 2.48 0.77 10.34
C GLN A 93 2.75 2.20 10.83
N GLU A 94 3.94 2.47 11.38
CA GLU A 94 4.31 3.84 11.79
C GLU A 94 4.23 4.83 10.62
N MET A 95 4.70 4.44 9.43
CA MET A 95 4.62 5.31 8.23
C MET A 95 3.18 5.63 7.81
N THR A 96 2.19 4.85 8.25
CA THR A 96 0.78 5.10 7.96
C THR A 96 0.14 6.21 8.80
N GLU A 97 0.85 6.71 9.83
CA GLU A 97 0.40 7.83 10.66
C GLU A 97 0.53 9.17 9.94
N GLU A 98 1.38 9.25 8.91
CA GLU A 98 1.55 10.44 8.10
C GLU A 98 0.37 10.65 7.14
N ASN A 99 0.13 11.90 6.73
CA ASN A 99 -0.85 12.18 5.69
C ASN A 99 -0.23 11.88 4.31
N ILE A 100 -0.84 10.95 3.57
CA ILE A 100 -0.32 10.47 2.29
C ILE A 100 -0.21 11.56 1.22
N GLU A 101 -1.10 12.54 1.20
CA GLU A 101 -1.05 13.65 0.23
C GLU A 101 0.13 14.58 0.53
N ASN A 102 0.41 14.82 1.82
CA ASN A 102 1.59 15.56 2.25
C ASN A 102 2.87 14.82 1.87
N VAL A 103 2.94 13.49 2.09
CA VAL A 103 4.08 12.68 1.67
C VAL A 103 4.28 12.81 0.16
N LEU A 104 3.24 12.52 -0.64
CA LEU A 104 3.30 12.54 -2.10
C LEU A 104 3.69 13.91 -2.68
N SER A 105 3.24 15.00 -2.08
CA SER A 105 3.64 16.36 -2.49
C SER A 105 5.10 16.69 -2.18
N GLY A 106 5.67 16.03 -1.17
CA GLY A 106 7.09 16.15 -0.80
C GLY A 106 8.03 15.27 -1.64
N LEU A 107 7.51 14.24 -2.31
CA LEU A 107 8.29 13.41 -3.23
C LEU A 107 8.52 14.18 -4.54
N LYS A 108 9.78 14.45 -4.90
CA LYS A 108 10.13 15.10 -6.18
C LYS A 108 10.17 14.12 -7.33
#